data_AF-A0A2D4IL42-F1
#
_entry.id   AF-A0A2D4IL42-F1
#
_cell.length_a   1.000
_cell.length_b   1.000
_cell.length_c   1.000
_cell.angle_alpha   90.00
_cell.angle_beta   90.00
_cell.angle_gamma   90.00
#
_symmetry.space_group_name_H-M   'P 1'
#
loop_
_entity.id
_entity.type
_entity.pdbx_description
1 polymer ?
#
loop_
_entity_poly.entity_id
_entity_poly.type
_entity_poly.pdbx_seq_one_letter_code
_entity_poly.pdbx_strand_id
1 'polypeptide(L)'
;TNSNITYLMLFNFFWNNSFIRKPNLMHWKLSNVENYSRMRLKLVQNHNFNSHQEASALRDNLGVLQMPPSREALLLEAVKQVKVSDMEDDILELPDEDPTSSTNMDEKEEQGQKEKLVLSEDCELIT
;
A
#
# COMPACT_ATOMS: atom_id res chain seq x y z
N THR A 1 -13.30 46.41 39.63
CA THR A 1 -12.42 45.23 39.76
C THR A 1 -13.17 43.93 39.51
N ASN A 2 -14.36 43.74 40.08
CA ASN A 2 -15.18 42.52 39.89
C ASN A 2 -15.68 42.27 38.45
N SER A 3 -15.96 43.33 37.68
CA SER A 3 -16.40 43.20 36.28
C SER A 3 -15.31 42.60 35.38
N ASN A 4 -14.05 42.98 35.56
CA ASN A 4 -12.95 42.44 34.74
C ASN A 4 -12.67 40.96 35.05
N ILE A 5 -12.81 40.55 36.31
CA ILE A 5 -12.63 39.15 36.72
C ILE A 5 -13.75 38.27 36.14
N THR A 6 -15.00 38.76 36.15
CA THR A 6 -16.13 38.04 35.54
C THR A 6 -16.00 37.94 34.03
N TYR A 7 -15.57 38.99 33.33
CA TYR A 7 -15.26 38.93 31.90
C TYR A 7 -14.14 37.94 31.58
N LEU A 8 -13.05 37.92 32.38
CA LEU A 8 -11.96 36.95 32.20
C LEU A 8 -12.41 35.51 32.45
N MET A 9 -13.25 35.26 33.46
CA MET A 9 -13.81 33.94 33.74
C MET A 9 -14.74 33.47 32.62
N LEU A 10 -15.62 34.34 32.12
CA LEU A 10 -16.50 34.03 31.00
C LEU A 10 -15.71 33.80 29.71
N PHE A 11 -14.69 34.60 29.44
CA PHE A 11 -13.80 34.42 28.30
C PHE A 11 -13.08 33.07 28.38
N ASN A 12 -12.51 32.72 29.53
CA ASN A 12 -11.87 31.41 29.73
C ASN A 12 -12.87 30.25 29.63
N PHE A 13 -14.08 30.39 30.16
CA PHE A 13 -15.13 29.38 30.05
C PHE A 13 -15.54 29.15 28.59
N PHE A 14 -15.73 30.23 27.83
CA PHE A 14 -16.11 30.18 26.41
C PHE A 14 -14.96 29.66 25.55
N TRP A 15 -13.72 30.10 25.81
CA TRP A 15 -12.51 29.65 25.12
C TRP A 15 -12.26 28.16 25.34
N ASN A 16 -12.34 27.68 26.59
CA ASN A 16 -12.21 26.26 26.90
C ASN A 16 -13.36 25.43 26.29
N ASN A 17 -14.60 25.89 26.34
CA ASN A 17 -15.72 25.19 25.69
C ASN A 17 -15.63 25.18 24.16
N SER A 18 -15.03 26.20 23.55
CA SER A 18 -14.84 26.26 22.11
C SER A 18 -13.84 25.21 21.61
N PHE A 19 -12.86 24.83 22.45
CA PHE A 19 -11.84 23.84 22.09
C PHE A 19 -12.24 22.39 22.36
N ILE A 20 -13.27 22.14 23.19
CA ILE A 20 -13.73 20.79 23.56
C ILE A 20 -14.66 20.16 22.50
N ARG A 21 -15.06 20.89 21.47
CA ARG A 21 -15.82 20.29 20.37
C ARG A 21 -14.85 19.62 19.40
N LYS A 22 -14.61 18.31 19.61
CA LYS A 22 -14.05 17.46 18.55
C LYS A 22 -14.88 17.71 17.29
N PRO A 23 -14.30 18.17 16.16
CA PRO A 23 -15.07 18.26 14.93
C PRO A 23 -15.60 16.85 14.67
N ASN A 24 -16.92 16.73 14.46
CA ASN A 24 -17.51 15.45 14.07
C ASN A 24 -16.87 15.09 12.72
N LEU A 25 -15.84 14.24 12.76
CA LEU A 25 -15.11 13.85 11.57
C LEU A 25 -16.09 13.01 10.75
N MET A 26 -16.56 13.58 9.64
CA MET A 26 -17.47 12.87 8.74
C MET A 26 -16.64 11.83 7.98
N HIS A 27 -16.83 10.57 8.37
CA HIS A 27 -16.20 9.45 7.68
C HIS A 27 -17.01 9.12 6.43
N TRP A 28 -16.34 8.95 5.30
CA TRP A 28 -16.97 8.60 4.03
C TRP A 28 -16.61 7.18 3.63
N LYS A 29 -17.55 6.49 2.97
CA LYS A 29 -17.34 5.18 2.37
C LYS A 29 -17.93 5.11 0.96
N LEU A 30 -17.43 4.20 0.14
CA LEU A 30 -18.05 3.90 -1.14
C LEU A 30 -19.30 3.04 -0.91
N SER A 31 -20.40 3.38 -1.59
CA SER A 31 -21.59 2.55 -1.62
C SER A 31 -21.41 1.41 -2.61
N ASN A 32 -22.12 0.30 -2.38
CA ASN A 32 -22.15 -0.83 -3.32
C ASN A 32 -22.92 -0.53 -4.62
N VAL A 33 -23.64 0.60 -4.68
CA VAL A 33 -24.39 1.02 -5.86
C VAL A 33 -23.53 1.96 -6.72
N GLU A 34 -23.33 1.60 -7.98
CA GLU A 34 -22.65 2.44 -8.95
C GLU A 34 -23.56 3.50 -9.58
N ASN A 35 -22.95 4.59 -10.04
CA ASN A 35 -23.60 5.51 -10.96
C ASN A 35 -23.48 4.96 -12.38
N TYR A 36 -24.57 4.49 -12.97
CA TYR A 36 -24.59 3.90 -14.31
C TYR A 36 -24.00 4.82 -15.39
N SER A 37 -24.27 6.12 -15.31
CA SER A 37 -23.76 7.09 -16.30
C SER A 37 -22.26 7.35 -16.18
N ARG A 38 -21.68 7.27 -14.98
CA ARG A 38 -20.27 7.59 -14.71
C ARG A 38 -19.39 6.36 -14.49
N MET A 39 -20.00 5.16 -14.41
CA MET A 39 -19.35 3.89 -14.08
C MET A 39 -18.47 3.99 -12.83
N ARG A 40 -18.97 4.66 -11.79
CA ARG A 40 -18.23 4.95 -10.56
C ARG A 40 -19.14 4.81 -9.35
N LEU A 41 -18.63 4.21 -8.27
CA LEU A 41 -19.34 4.06 -6.99
C LEU A 41 -19.61 5.43 -6.34
N LYS A 42 -20.72 5.54 -5.58
CA LYS A 42 -21.08 6.79 -4.89
C LYS A 42 -20.40 6.89 -3.53
N LEU A 43 -19.94 8.09 -3.19
CA LEU A 43 -19.44 8.40 -1.85
C LEU A 43 -20.62 8.69 -0.92
N VAL A 44 -20.73 7.95 0.19
CA VAL A 44 -21.81 8.05 1.18
C VAL A 44 -21.22 8.13 2.58
N GLN A 45 -21.87 8.87 3.47
CA GLN A 45 -21.43 9.00 4.85
C GLN A 45 -21.46 7.66 5.60
N ASN A 46 -20.37 7.33 6.27
CA ASN A 46 -20.23 6.16 7.13
C ASN A 46 -20.54 6.51 8.58
N HIS A 47 -21.71 6.08 9.06
CA HIS A 47 -22.13 6.30 10.44
C HIS A 47 -21.55 5.26 11.43
N ASN A 48 -21.04 4.14 10.93
CA ASN A 48 -20.54 3.02 11.74
C ASN A 48 -19.01 2.94 11.70
N PHE A 49 -18.32 4.08 11.54
CA PHE A 49 -16.87 4.10 11.45
C PHE A 49 -16.23 3.71 12.78
N ASN A 50 -15.37 2.70 12.75
CA ASN A 50 -14.60 2.28 13.92
C ASN A 50 -13.14 2.03 13.51
N SER A 51 -12.29 3.02 13.78
CA SER A 51 -10.87 2.98 13.42
C SER A 51 -10.14 1.77 14.01
N HIS A 52 -10.50 1.33 15.23
CA HIS A 52 -9.82 0.19 15.86
C HIS A 52 -10.21 -1.13 15.19
N GLN A 53 -11.49 -1.28 14.86
CA GLN A 53 -11.98 -2.49 14.21
C GLN A 53 -11.47 -2.60 12.77
N GLU A 54 -11.49 -1.50 12.00
CA GLU A 54 -10.96 -1.47 10.63
C GLU A 54 -9.45 -1.78 10.62
N ALA A 55 -8.68 -1.20 11.54
CA ALA A 55 -7.26 -1.50 11.68
C ALA A 55 -7.00 -2.96 12.07
N SER A 56 -7.79 -3.52 12.99
CA SER A 56 -7.70 -4.94 13.37
C SER A 56 -7.98 -5.85 12.18
N ALA A 57 -9.04 -5.57 11.40
CA ALA A 57 -9.40 -6.37 10.24
C ALA A 57 -8.32 -6.32 9.15
N LEU A 58 -7.65 -5.18 8.95
CA LEU A 58 -6.52 -5.08 8.01
C LEU A 58 -5.33 -5.92 8.46
N ARG A 59 -4.99 -5.88 9.75
CA ARG A 59 -3.94 -6.74 10.32
C ARG A 59 -4.26 -8.23 10.11
N ASP A 60 -5.52 -8.60 10.25
CA ASP A 60 -5.98 -9.98 10.07
C ASP A 60 -6.26 -10.33 8.59
N ASN A 61 -5.89 -9.46 7.63
CA ASN A 61 -6.14 -9.54 6.18
C ASN A 61 -7.62 -9.61 5.75
N LEU A 62 -8.57 -9.48 6.68
CA LEU A 62 -10.01 -9.45 6.40
C LEU A 62 -10.46 -8.11 5.79
N GLY A 63 -9.74 -7.02 6.06
CA GLY A 63 -10.03 -5.70 5.50
C GLY A 63 -9.76 -5.58 3.99
N VAL A 64 -8.92 -6.45 3.44
CA VAL A 64 -8.59 -6.49 2.01
C VAL A 64 -9.79 -6.95 1.17
N LEU A 65 -10.66 -7.80 1.72
CA LEU A 65 -11.89 -8.26 1.05
C LEU A 65 -12.94 -7.14 0.88
N GLN A 66 -12.90 -6.12 1.74
CA GLN A 66 -13.86 -5.02 1.71
C GLN A 66 -13.44 -3.89 0.77
N MET A 67 -12.15 -3.84 0.40
CA MET A 67 -11.66 -2.88 -0.57
C MET A 67 -11.92 -3.39 -1.99
N PRO A 68 -12.24 -2.50 -2.94
CA PRO A 68 -12.25 -2.87 -4.34
C PRO A 68 -10.92 -3.53 -4.70
N PRO A 69 -10.92 -4.69 -5.38
CA PRO A 69 -9.68 -5.38 -5.71
C PRO A 69 -8.81 -4.43 -6.53
N SER A 70 -7.58 -4.20 -6.07
CA SER A 70 -6.61 -3.41 -6.82
C SER A 70 -6.31 -4.11 -8.14
N ARG A 71 -5.84 -3.35 -9.15
CA ARG A 71 -5.46 -3.94 -10.44
C ARG A 71 -4.42 -5.05 -10.27
N GLU A 72 -3.48 -4.86 -9.35
CA GLU A 72 -2.47 -5.85 -9.00
C GLU A 72 -3.08 -7.11 -8.40
N ALA A 73 -4.06 -6.99 -7.49
CA ALA A 73 -4.76 -8.14 -6.93
C ALA A 73 -5.53 -8.93 -8.01
N LEU A 74 -6.19 -8.24 -8.94
CA LEU A 74 -6.86 -8.88 -10.08
C LEU A 74 -5.88 -9.62 -10.99
N LEU A 75 -4.71 -9.03 -11.27
CA LEU A 75 -3.65 -9.66 -12.06
C LEU A 75 -3.08 -10.90 -11.36
N LEU A 76 -2.83 -10.82 -10.05
CA LEU A 76 -2.33 -11.95 -9.27
C LEU A 76 -3.33 -13.11 -9.24
N GLU A 77 -4.63 -12.84 -9.10
CA GLU A 77 -5.68 -13.86 -9.18
C GLU A 77 -5.73 -14.48 -10.58
N ALA A 78 -5.56 -13.69 -11.65
CA ALA A 78 -5.50 -14.20 -13.02
C ALA A 78 -4.24 -15.06 -13.26
N VAL A 79 -3.07 -14.64 -12.76
CA VAL A 79 -1.80 -15.41 -12.85
C VAL A 79 -1.92 -16.73 -12.12
N LYS A 80 -2.57 -16.77 -10.95
CA LYS A 80 -2.83 -18.01 -10.21
C LYS A 80 -3.64 -19.02 -11.03
N GLN A 81 -4.46 -18.55 -11.97
CA GLN A 81 -5.26 -19.39 -12.87
C GLN A 81 -4.53 -19.78 -14.16
N VAL A 82 -3.31 -19.26 -14.40
CA VAL A 82 -2.49 -19.63 -15.58
C VAL A 82 -2.01 -21.07 -15.40
N LYS A 83 -2.71 -21.97 -16.08
CA LYS A 83 -2.28 -23.36 -16.24
C LYS A 83 -1.30 -23.42 -17.41
N VAL A 84 -0.02 -23.64 -17.13
CA VAL A 84 0.98 -23.96 -18.15
C VAL A 84 0.68 -25.37 -18.65
N SER A 85 0.36 -25.51 -19.93
CA SER A 85 0.42 -26.80 -20.61
C SER A 85 1.87 -27.03 -21.02
N ASP A 86 2.47 -28.14 -20.64
CA ASP A 86 3.82 -28.52 -21.07
C ASP A 86 3.84 -28.62 -22.60
N MET A 87 4.55 -27.69 -23.25
CA MET A 87 4.80 -27.71 -24.69
C MET A 87 6.22 -28.23 -24.90
N GLU A 88 6.40 -29.15 -25.84
CA GLU A 88 7.70 -29.74 -26.15
C GLU A 88 8.60 -28.68 -26.81
N ASP A 89 9.81 -28.50 -26.28
CA ASP A 89 10.78 -27.52 -26.76
C ASP A 89 11.36 -27.96 -28.12
N ASP A 90 11.14 -27.16 -29.17
CA ASP A 90 11.69 -27.40 -30.50
C ASP A 90 13.16 -26.94 -30.55
N ILE A 91 14.10 -27.89 -30.49
CA ILE A 91 15.55 -27.62 -30.47
C ILE A 91 16.04 -27.40 -31.91
N LEU A 92 16.48 -26.17 -32.22
CA LEU A 92 17.19 -25.84 -33.46
C LEU A 92 18.71 -25.85 -33.22
N GLU A 93 19.39 -26.83 -33.81
CA GLU A 93 20.85 -26.97 -33.83
C GLU A 93 21.46 -25.89 -34.75
N LEU A 94 22.30 -25.00 -34.21
CA LEU A 94 22.98 -23.95 -34.97
C LEU A 94 24.30 -24.47 -35.56
N PRO A 95 24.71 -24.09 -36.79
CA PRO A 95 26.00 -24.46 -37.35
C PRO A 95 27.17 -23.73 -36.67
N ASP A 96 28.20 -24.50 -36.32
CA ASP A 96 29.47 -24.04 -35.74
C ASP A 96 30.34 -23.25 -36.73
N GLU A 97 30.81 -22.07 -36.34
CA GLU A 97 31.93 -21.36 -37.00
C GLU A 97 32.96 -20.94 -35.94
N ASP A 98 33.87 -21.87 -35.65
CA ASP A 98 35.17 -21.73 -34.96
C ASP A 98 36.27 -21.58 -36.04
N PRO A 99 37.60 -21.47 -35.77
CA PRO A 99 38.37 -20.86 -34.66
C PRO A 99 39.72 -20.24 -35.12
N THR A 100 40.16 -19.06 -34.65
CA THR A 100 41.62 -18.73 -34.54
C THR A 100 41.81 -17.54 -33.60
N SER A 101 42.18 -17.73 -32.33
CA SER A 101 43.50 -18.10 -31.79
C SER A 101 44.18 -16.90 -31.11
N SER A 102 44.21 -16.92 -29.77
CA SER A 102 45.40 -16.72 -28.91
C SER A 102 44.91 -16.30 -27.52
N THR A 103 44.53 -17.23 -26.64
CA THR A 103 45.44 -17.96 -25.73
C THR A 103 46.23 -16.99 -24.83
N ASN A 104 45.86 -16.92 -23.54
CA ASN A 104 46.73 -17.29 -22.41
C ASN A 104 46.08 -16.94 -21.06
N MET A 105 45.86 -17.99 -20.24
CA MET A 105 46.04 -18.04 -18.77
C MET A 105 45.01 -17.25 -17.92
N ASP A 106 44.47 -17.71 -16.81
CA ASP A 106 44.44 -18.99 -16.08
C ASP A 106 43.46 -18.77 -14.91
N GLU A 107 42.84 -19.87 -14.50
CA GLU A 107 42.03 -20.18 -13.32
C GLU A 107 41.88 -19.15 -12.16
N LYS A 108 40.61 -18.92 -11.76
CA LYS A 108 40.10 -19.10 -10.38
C LYS A 108 38.58 -18.92 -10.37
N GLU A 109 37.81 -19.94 -9.96
CA GLU A 109 37.25 -20.05 -8.59
C GLU A 109 36.59 -18.73 -8.16
N GLU A 110 35.36 -18.65 -7.68
CA GLU A 110 34.51 -19.61 -7.01
C GLU A 110 33.22 -18.83 -6.70
N GLN A 111 32.15 -19.59 -6.47
CA GLN A 111 31.05 -19.21 -5.57
C GLN A 111 30.21 -18.00 -5.96
N GLY A 112 28.97 -18.33 -6.32
CA GLY A 112 27.86 -17.39 -6.26
C GLY A 112 27.79 -16.74 -4.88
N GLN A 113 28.23 -15.50 -4.80
CA GLN A 113 27.82 -14.60 -3.76
C GLN A 113 26.53 -13.96 -4.25
N LYS A 114 25.40 -14.49 -3.78
CA LYS A 114 24.14 -13.76 -3.74
C LYS A 114 24.41 -12.48 -2.96
N GLU A 115 24.71 -11.41 -3.67
CA GLU A 115 24.83 -10.09 -3.06
C GLU A 115 23.50 -9.78 -2.38
N LYS A 116 23.53 -9.68 -1.06
CA LYS A 116 22.40 -9.21 -0.27
C LYS A 116 22.33 -7.71 -0.51
N LEU A 117 21.35 -7.25 -1.28
CA LEU A 117 21.05 -5.82 -1.38
C LEU A 117 20.72 -5.31 0.02
N VAL A 118 21.63 -4.55 0.62
CA VAL A 118 21.41 -3.86 1.89
C VAL A 118 20.99 -2.44 1.55
N LEU A 119 19.71 -2.14 1.77
CA LEU A 119 19.19 -0.78 1.67
C LEU A 119 19.42 -0.09 3.02
N SER A 120 20.25 0.95 3.04
CA SER A 120 20.40 1.86 4.17
C SER A 120 19.72 3.18 3.85
N GLU A 121 18.97 3.72 4.80
CA GLU A 121 18.32 5.02 4.73
C GLU A 121 18.79 5.85 5.93
N ASP A 122 19.14 7.12 5.68
CA ASP A 122 19.60 8.04 6.72
C ASP A 122 18.37 8.62 7.45
N CYS A 123 18.22 8.29 8.73
CA CYS A 123 17.11 8.78 9.56
C CYS A 123 17.49 10.09 10.28
N GLU A 124 16.75 11.16 10.05
CA GLU A 124 16.82 12.39 10.87
C GLU A 124 15.82 12.30 12.03
N LEU A 125 16.32 12.44 13.27
CA LEU A 125 15.48 12.56 14.46
C LEU A 125 14.98 14.00 14.57
N ILE A 126 13.66 14.19 14.58
CA ILE A 126 13.05 15.48 14.89
C ILE A 126 13.10 15.67 16.41
N THR A 127 13.78 16.74 16.86
CA THR A 127 13.87 17.15 18.27
C THR A 127 12.70 17.99 18.74
#